data_AF-A0A0F8ZWM3-F1
#
_entry.id   AF-A0A0F8ZWM3-F1
#
_cell.length_a   1.000
_cell.length_b   1.000
_cell.length_c   1.000
_cell.angle_alpha   90.00
_cell.angle_beta   90.00
_cell.angle_gamma   90.00
#
_symmetry.space_group_name_H-M   'P 1'
#
loop_
_entity.id
_entity.type
_entity.pdbx_description
1 polymer ?
#
loop_
_entity_poly.entity_id
_entity_poly.type
_entity_poly.pdbx_seq_one_letter_code
_entity_poly.pdbx_strand_id
1 'polypeptide(L)' 'GEREAVVAFDDEDIRTWLPGDAYIERDLPLPEGFGPGWVEVAVGLVDPETQKARVNFAVRERFLDRWVDLGGFEIVPA' A
#
# COMPACT_ATOMS: atom_id res chain seq x y z
N GLY A 1 17.25 -1.37 -11.98
CA GLY A 1 16.91 -0.16 -11.22
C GLY A 1 15.76 -0.54 -10.34
N GLU A 2 15.78 -0.13 -9.08
CA GLU A 2 14.63 -0.26 -8.17
C GLU A 2 13.42 0.42 -8.83
N ARG A 3 12.30 -0.29 -8.88
CA ARG A 3 11.04 0.20 -9.44
C ARG A 3 10.03 0.29 -8.32
N GLU A 4 9.33 1.41 -8.26
CA GLU A 4 8.28 1.68 -7.30
C GLU A 4 7.06 2.15 -8.06
N ALA A 5 5.88 1.69 -7.63
CA ALA A 5 4.61 2.13 -8.17
C ALA A 5 3.59 2.18 -7.02
N VAL A 6 2.75 3.22 -7.04
CA VAL A 6 1.64 3.39 -6.10
C VAL A 6 0.34 3.15 -6.84
N VAL A 7 -0.49 2.25 -6.31
CA VAL A 7 -1.87 2.03 -6.76
C VAL A 7 -2.79 2.68 -5.73
N ALA A 8 -3.52 3.72 -6.14
CA ALA A 8 -4.43 4.44 -5.26
C ALA A 8 -5.84 3.84 -5.28
N PHE A 9 -6.48 3.76 -4.12
CA PHE A 9 -7.88 3.36 -3.94
C PHE A 9 -8.71 4.61 -3.60
N ASP A 10 -9.18 5.30 -4.62
CA ASP A 10 -9.87 6.60 -4.47
C ASP A 10 -11.32 6.47 -3.98
N ASP A 11 -11.83 5.25 -3.89
CA ASP A 11 -13.17 4.89 -3.41
C ASP A 11 -13.24 4.68 -1.89
N GLU A 12 -12.11 4.64 -1.19
CA GLU A 12 -12.04 4.44 0.26
C GLU A 12 -11.94 5.77 1.04
N ASP A 13 -12.90 6.02 1.94
CA ASP A 13 -12.88 7.17 2.85
C ASP A 13 -12.60 6.74 4.28
N ILE A 14 -11.34 6.90 4.70
CA ILE A 14 -10.88 6.52 6.04
C ILE A 14 -11.63 7.24 7.17
N ARG A 15 -12.29 8.37 6.90
CA ARG A 15 -13.08 9.10 7.92
C ARG A 15 -14.34 8.34 8.31
N THR A 16 -14.73 7.33 7.54
CA THR A 16 -15.88 6.47 7.81
C THR A 16 -15.52 5.22 8.60
N TRP A 17 -14.22 4.93 8.76
CA TRP A 17 -13.76 3.72 9.45
C TRP A 17 -14.02 3.83 10.95
N LEU A 18 -14.88 2.95 11.46
CA LEU A 18 -15.06 2.79 12.90
C LEU A 18 -13.89 1.96 13.48
N PRO A 19 -13.45 2.24 14.72
CA PRO A 19 -12.41 1.44 15.36
C PRO A 19 -12.77 -0.05 15.39
N GLY A 20 -11.94 -0.89 14.76
CA GLY A 20 -12.07 -2.35 14.80
C GLY A 20 -12.89 -3.00 13.68
N ASP A 21 -13.58 -2.22 12.84
CA ASP A 21 -14.56 -2.75 11.87
C ASP A 21 -14.17 -2.57 10.39
N ALA A 22 -13.04 -1.94 10.09
CA ALA A 22 -12.60 -1.74 8.71
C ALA A 22 -11.79 -2.95 8.21
N TYR A 23 -12.41 -3.77 7.35
CA TYR A 23 -11.73 -4.82 6.57
C TYR A 23 -11.78 -4.45 5.10
N ILE A 24 -10.63 -4.42 4.46
CA ILE A 24 -10.48 -4.06 3.05
C ILE A 24 -9.81 -5.20 2.32
N GLU A 25 -10.48 -5.69 1.30
CA GLU A 25 -9.96 -6.67 0.36
C GLU A 25 -9.96 -6.04 -1.03
N ARG A 26 -8.82 -6.06 -1.70
CA ARG A 26 -8.61 -5.45 -3.01
C ARG A 26 -7.67 -6.29 -3.85
N ASP A 27 -8.02 -6.42 -5.12
CA ASP A 27 -7.12 -6.94 -6.12
C ASP A 27 -6.16 -5.83 -6.55
N LEU A 28 -4.85 -6.08 -6.41
CA LEU A 28 -3.81 -5.19 -6.89
C LEU A 28 -3.36 -5.65 -8.28
N PRO A 29 -3.66 -4.92 -9.36
CA PRO A 29 -3.08 -5.24 -10.65
C PRO A 29 -1.56 -5.01 -10.59
N LEU A 30 -0.79 -5.94 -11.17
CA LEU A 30 0.66 -5.79 -11.24
C LEU A 30 1.00 -4.56 -12.11
N PRO A 31 1.67 -3.52 -11.58
CA PRO A 31 1.96 -2.32 -12.35
C PRO A 31 2.86 -2.61 -13.56
N GLU A 32 2.69 -1.83 -14.63
CA GLU A 32 3.48 -2.03 -15.84
C GLU A 32 4.97 -1.95 -15.58
N GLY A 33 5.71 -2.91 -16.16
CA GLY A 33 7.16 -2.97 -16.04
C GLY A 33 7.68 -3.71 -14.80
N PHE A 34 6.83 -4.26 -13.95
CA PHE A 34 7.30 -5.24 -12.97
C PHE A 34 7.51 -6.59 -13.68
N GLY A 35 8.75 -7.08 -13.63
CA GLY A 35 9.15 -8.37 -14.19
C GLY A 35 9.41 -9.40 -13.09
N PRO A 36 9.84 -10.62 -13.46
CA PRO A 36 10.15 -11.65 -12.48
C PRO A 36 11.17 -11.21 -11.44
N GLY A 37 10.95 -11.58 -10.18
CA GLY A 37 11.77 -11.19 -9.05
C GLY A 37 10.98 -10.90 -7.77
N TRP A 38 11.70 -10.74 -6.67
CA TRP A 38 11.13 -10.36 -5.38
C TRP A 38 10.65 -8.90 -5.39
N VAL A 39 9.46 -8.68 -4.86
CA VAL A 39 8.88 -7.35 -4.65
C VAL A 39 8.36 -7.21 -3.23
N GLU A 40 8.46 -6.01 -2.69
CA GLU A 40 7.87 -5.63 -1.41
C GLU A 40 6.56 -4.90 -1.64
N VAL A 41 5.62 -5.10 -0.73
CA VAL A 41 4.30 -4.45 -0.73
C VAL A 41 4.15 -3.70 0.57
N ALA A 42 3.82 -2.42 0.47
CA ALA A 42 3.49 -1.60 1.62
C ALA A 42 2.15 -0.87 1.39
N VAL A 43 1.49 -0.51 2.48
CA VAL A 43 0.23 0.25 2.45
C VAL A 43 0.37 1.56 3.20
N GLY A 44 -0.19 2.64 2.65
CA GLY A 44 -0.14 3.98 3.21
C GLY A 44 -1.49 4.68 3.10
N LEU A 45 -1.82 5.48 4.13
CA LEU A 45 -2.94 6.41 4.07
C LEU A 45 -2.44 7.76 3.56
N VAL A 46 -2.70 8.00 2.27
CA VAL A 46 -2.12 9.11 1.53
C VAL A 46 -3.05 10.31 1.47
N ASP A 47 -2.45 11.49 1.38
CA ASP A 47 -3.15 12.71 1.00
C ASP A 47 -3.44 12.65 -0.51
N PRO A 48 -4.71 12.82 -0.95
CA PRO A 48 -5.09 12.62 -2.35
C PRO A 48 -4.50 13.65 -3.32
N GLU A 49 -4.11 14.84 -2.83
CA GLU A 49 -3.48 15.87 -3.68
C GLU A 49 -2.00 15.61 -3.87
N THR A 50 -1.32 15.13 -2.81
CA THR A 50 0.15 14.98 -2.81
C THR A 50 0.63 13.54 -2.99
N GLN A 51 -0.25 12.55 -2.86
CA GLN A 51 0.01 11.11 -2.83
C GLN A 51 1.05 10.68 -1.77
N LYS A 52 1.31 11.53 -0.78
CA LYS A 52 2.24 11.23 0.31
C LYS A 52 1.48 10.66 1.49
N ALA A 53 2.04 9.64 2.15
CA ALA A 53 1.48 9.11 3.38
C ALA A 53 1.51 10.18 4.49
N ARG A 54 0.33 10.52 5.03
CA ARG A 54 0.16 11.57 6.05
C ARG A 54 -0.43 11.05 7.35
N VAL A 55 -1.14 9.93 7.31
CA VAL A 55 -1.78 9.32 8.48
C VAL A 55 -1.04 8.03 8.82
N ASN A 56 -0.79 7.81 10.12
CA ASN A 56 -0.19 6.55 10.59
C ASN A 56 -1.30 5.54 10.85
N PHE A 57 -1.08 4.29 10.44
CA PHE A 57 -1.88 3.18 10.95
C PHE A 57 -1.63 2.97 12.45
N ALA A 58 -2.64 2.44 13.15
CA ALA A 58 -2.53 2.05 14.55
C ALA A 58 -1.85 0.68 14.71
N VAL A 59 -0.70 0.49 14.08
CA VAL A 59 0.15 -0.71 14.20
C VAL A 59 1.26 -0.49 15.24
N ARG A 60 1.88 -1.57 15.70
CA ARG A 60 2.95 -1.51 16.72
C ARG A 60 4.23 -0.89 16.15
N GLU A 61 4.56 -1.29 14.93
CA GLU A 61 5.71 -0.84 14.17
C GLU A 61 5.53 0.63 13.76
N ARG A 62 6.63 1.38 13.65
CA ARG A 62 6.61 2.76 13.16
C ARG A 62 7.59 2.90 12.03
N PHE A 63 7.08 3.25 10.86
CA PHE A 63 7.86 3.51 9.67
C PHE A 63 8.00 5.03 9.49
N LEU A 64 9.22 5.50 9.21
CA LEU A 64 9.51 6.94 9.15
C LEU A 64 8.75 7.65 8.00
N ASP A 65 8.50 6.92 6.93
CA ASP A 65 7.74 7.34 5.76
C ASP A 65 6.22 7.10 5.89
N ARG A 66 5.79 6.45 6.99
CA ARG A 66 4.40 6.06 7.32
C ARG A 66 3.79 4.97 6.44
N TRP A 67 4.58 4.34 5.58
CA TRP A 67 4.14 3.16 4.83
C TRP A 67 4.32 1.93 5.71
N VAL A 68 3.25 1.15 5.86
CA VAL A 68 3.29 -0.10 6.62
C VAL A 68 3.66 -1.23 5.69
N ASP A 69 4.82 -1.83 5.94
CA ASP A 69 5.28 -3.02 5.23
C ASP A 69 4.32 -4.20 5.48
N LEU A 70 3.83 -4.79 4.39
CA LEU A 70 2.97 -5.98 4.38
C LEU A 70 3.76 -7.25 4.02
N GLY A 71 5.07 -7.14 3.82
CA GLY A 71 5.96 -8.17 3.34
C GLY A 71 6.14 -8.11 1.82
N GLY A 72 6.45 -9.25 1.22
CA GLY A 72 6.73 -9.31 -0.20
C GLY A 72 6.44 -10.68 -0.80
N PHE A 73 6.55 -10.76 -2.11
CA PHE A 73 6.37 -12.00 -2.87
C PHE A 73 7.25 -12.02 -4.12
N GLU A 74 7.42 -13.23 -4.67
CA GLU A 74 8.14 -13.44 -5.92
C GLU A 74 7.16 -13.33 -7.10
N ILE A 75 7.44 -12.41 -8.03
CA ILE A 75 6.78 -12.40 -9.33
C ILE A 75 7.42 -13.51 -10.16
N VAL A 76 6.59 -14.46 -10.62
CA VAL A 76 7.04 -15.54 -11.51
C VAL A 76 6.59 -15.27 -12.94
N PRO A 77 7.34 -15.76 -13.95
CA PRO A 77 6.85 -15.80 -15.32
C PRO A 77 5.53 -16.58 -15.41
N ALA A 78 4.64 -16.13 -16.29
CA ALA A 78 3.40 -16.84 -16.63
C ALA A 78 3.70 -18.16 -17.36
#